data_AF-A0A7T8GL63-F1
#
_entry.id   AF-A0A7T8GL63-F1
#
_cell.length_a   1.000
_cell.length_b   1.000
_cell.length_c   1.000
_cell.angle_alpha   90.00
_cell.angle_beta   90.00
_cell.angle_gamma   90.00
#
_symmetry.space_group_name_H-M   'P 1'
#
loop_
_entity.id
_entity.type
_entity.pdbx_description
1 polymer ?
#
loop_
_entity_poly.entity_id
_entity_poly.type
_entity_poly.pdbx_seq_one_letter_code
_entity_poly.pdbx_strand_id
1 'polypeptide(L)'
;MKQFTRTLDKDGRCFNYLCRAFPRLTSEKVKAGIFDGPQIRKLIKDTEFQNSMNTLECAAWKSFVQVVTTSWEHEGSKPRQTH
;
A
#
# COMPACT_ATOMS: atom_id res chain seq x y z
N MET A 1 5.12 -3.27 -1.28
CA MET A 1 4.85 -1.95 -1.86
C MET A 1 5.57 -1.80 -3.19
N LYS A 2 6.88 -2.13 -3.26
CA LYS A 2 7.66 -2.09 -4.50
C LYS A 2 7.06 -2.87 -5.70
N GLN A 3 6.37 -3.99 -5.47
CA GLN A 3 5.74 -4.75 -6.56
C GLN A 3 4.56 -3.98 -7.17
N PHE A 4 3.70 -3.40 -6.32
CA PHE A 4 2.61 -2.54 -6.74
C PHE A 4 3.09 -1.26 -7.45
N THR A 5 4.17 -0.62 -6.96
CA THR A 5 4.67 0.61 -7.60
C THR A 5 5.30 0.40 -8.97
N ARG A 6 5.61 -0.84 -9.37
CA ARG A 6 6.05 -1.16 -10.73
C ARG A 6 4.92 -1.12 -11.76
N THR A 7 3.71 -1.46 -11.34
CA THR A 7 2.51 -1.48 -12.19
C THR A 7 1.74 -0.17 -12.14
N LEU A 8 2.16 0.75 -11.26
CA LEU A 8 1.55 2.05 -11.07
C LEU A 8 1.85 2.96 -12.26
N ASP A 9 0.82 3.52 -12.87
CA ASP A 9 0.96 4.56 -13.87
C ASP A 9 1.43 5.85 -13.19
N LYS A 10 2.62 6.31 -13.55
CA LYS A 10 3.30 7.47 -12.92
C LYS A 10 2.62 8.79 -13.19
N ASP A 11 1.75 8.85 -14.20
CA ASP A 11 0.93 10.02 -14.53
C ASP A 11 -0.57 9.73 -14.30
N GLY A 12 -0.88 8.52 -13.85
CA GLY A 12 -2.23 8.02 -13.63
C GLY A 12 -2.92 8.57 -12.39
N ARG A 13 -4.23 8.31 -12.29
CA ARG A 13 -5.07 8.79 -11.19
C ARG A 13 -4.60 8.26 -9.83
N CYS A 14 -4.15 7.02 -9.76
CA CYS A 14 -3.66 6.38 -8.55
C CYS A 14 -2.36 7.02 -8.04
N PHE A 15 -1.38 7.31 -8.91
CA PHE A 15 -0.16 8.01 -8.52
C PHE A 15 -0.44 9.43 -8.03
N ASN A 16 -1.31 10.15 -8.74
CA ASN A 16 -1.75 11.48 -8.33
C ASN A 16 -2.46 11.47 -6.97
N TYR A 17 -3.28 10.44 -6.70
CA TYR A 17 -3.89 10.24 -5.39
C TYR A 17 -2.82 10.09 -4.30
N LEU A 18 -1.81 9.23 -4.51
CA LEU A 18 -0.74 9.01 -3.53
C LEU A 18 0.03 10.30 -3.22
N CYS A 19 0.35 11.11 -4.22
CA CYS A 19 1.03 12.39 -4.02
C CYS A 19 0.19 13.37 -3.19
N ARG A 20 -1.14 13.38 -3.40
CA ARG A 20 -2.07 14.24 -2.63
C ARG A 20 -2.32 13.71 -1.22
N ALA A 21 -2.43 12.40 -1.06
CA ALA A 21 -2.69 11.73 0.22
C ALA A 21 -1.49 11.82 1.18
N PHE A 22 -0.27 11.93 0.62
CA PHE A 22 0.97 12.03 1.36
C PHE A 22 1.84 13.20 0.85
N PRO A 23 1.44 14.46 1.09
CA PRO A 23 2.17 15.63 0.58
C PRO A 23 3.58 15.76 1.18
N ARG A 24 3.90 15.01 2.25
CA ARG A 24 5.23 14.93 2.86
C ARG A 24 6.16 13.93 2.17
N LEU A 25 5.63 13.05 1.32
CA LEU A 25 6.44 12.16 0.50
C LEU A 25 6.78 12.87 -0.81
N THR A 26 8.05 12.80 -1.21
CA THR A 26 8.45 13.28 -2.53
C THR A 26 7.95 12.33 -3.62
N SER A 27 7.83 12.84 -4.84
CA SER A 27 7.39 12.03 -5.99
C SER A 27 8.28 10.79 -6.19
N GLU A 28 9.57 10.92 -5.89
CA GLU A 28 10.59 9.88 -6.00
C GLU A 28 10.37 8.77 -4.96
N LYS A 29 10.00 9.12 -3.73
CA LYS A 29 9.66 8.13 -2.69
C LYS A 29 8.40 7.36 -3.05
N VAL A 30 7.38 8.03 -3.59
CA VAL A 30 6.16 7.40 -4.09
C VAL A 30 6.49 6.44 -5.24
N LYS A 31 7.26 6.89 -6.24
CA LYS A 31 7.72 6.07 -7.38
C LYS A 31 8.55 4.86 -6.93
N ALA A 32 9.41 5.04 -5.94
CA ALA A 32 10.23 3.96 -5.38
C ALA A 32 9.44 3.00 -4.47
N GLY A 33 8.17 3.30 -4.16
CA GLY A 33 7.36 2.49 -3.25
C GLY A 33 7.87 2.51 -1.82
N ILE A 34 8.46 3.62 -1.39
CA ILE A 34 8.97 3.82 -0.04
C ILE A 34 7.85 4.40 0.82
N PHE A 35 7.20 3.52 1.57
CA PHE A 35 6.13 3.83 2.52
C PHE A 35 6.41 3.13 3.83
N ASP A 36 6.05 3.75 4.95
CA ASP A 36 6.11 3.10 6.25
C ASP A 36 4.87 2.21 6.52
N GLY A 37 4.94 1.39 7.56
CA GLY A 37 3.85 0.50 7.96
C GLY A 37 2.51 1.24 8.18
N PRO A 38 2.47 2.34 8.96
CA PRO A 38 1.26 3.16 9.12
C PRO A 38 0.66 3.68 7.81
N GLN A 39 1.47 4.17 6.88
CA GLN A 39 1.03 4.66 5.57
C GLN A 39 0.42 3.54 4.73
N ILE A 40 1.05 2.36 4.71
CA ILE A 40 0.51 1.18 4.02
C ILE A 40 -0.83 0.76 4.63
N ARG A 41 -0.93 0.71 5.97
CA ARG A 41 -2.19 0.38 6.66
C ARG A 41 -3.31 1.38 6.36
N LYS A 42 -2.98 2.67 6.23
CA LYS A 42 -3.93 3.70 5.81
C LYS A 42 -4.45 3.40 4.41
N LEU A 43 -3.57 3.11 3.45
CA LEU A 43 -3.94 2.79 2.07
C LEU A 43 -4.80 1.52 1.95
N ILE A 44 -4.53 0.49 2.76
CA ILE A 44 -5.34 -0.75 2.78
C ILE A 44 -6.79 -0.47 3.15
N LYS A 45 -7.04 0.48 4.06
CA LYS A 45 -8.38 0.84 4.54
C LYS A 45 -9.05 1.93 3.71
N ASP A 46 -8.31 2.57 2.82
CA ASP A 46 -8.78 3.72 2.04
C ASP A 46 -9.50 3.25 0.77
N THR A 47 -10.82 3.36 0.75
CA THR A 47 -11.66 2.98 -0.39
C THR A 47 -11.47 3.93 -1.58
N GLU A 48 -11.21 5.21 -1.34
CA GLU A 48 -10.99 6.20 -2.39
C GLU A 48 -9.68 5.92 -3.13
N PHE A 49 -8.66 5.48 -2.40
CA PHE A 49 -7.43 4.99 -3.00
C PHE A 49 -7.70 3.80 -3.93
N GLN A 50 -8.48 2.81 -3.49
CA GLN A 50 -8.82 1.64 -4.32
C GLN A 50 -9.64 2.02 -5.55
N ASN A 51 -10.56 2.98 -5.41
CA ASN A 51 -11.35 3.53 -6.52
C ASN A 51 -10.53 4.34 -7.53
N SER A 52 -9.33 4.79 -7.15
CA SER A 52 -8.44 5.54 -8.04
C SER A 52 -7.64 4.64 -9.00
N MET A 53 -7.63 3.33 -8.77
CA MET A 53 -6.83 2.36 -9.53
C MET A 53 -7.49 1.95 -10.84
N ASN A 54 -6.67 1.72 -11.87
CA ASN A 54 -7.10 0.97 -13.05
C ASN A 54 -7.09 -0.56 -12.78
N THR A 55 -7.54 -1.36 -13.75
CA THR A 55 -7.64 -2.82 -13.62
C THR A 55 -6.30 -3.49 -13.27
N LEU A 56 -5.20 -3.06 -13.89
CA LEU A 56 -3.86 -3.63 -13.67
C LEU A 56 -3.33 -3.28 -12.28
N GLU A 57 -3.48 -2.02 -11.89
CA GLU A 57 -3.10 -1.53 -10.56
C GLU A 57 -3.90 -2.22 -9.46
N CYS A 58 -5.21 -2.41 -9.65
CA CYS A 58 -6.08 -3.10 -8.71
C CYS A 58 -5.68 -4.56 -8.52
N ALA A 59 -5.34 -5.26 -9.61
CA ALA A 59 -4.85 -6.64 -9.53
C ALA A 59 -3.53 -6.71 -8.73
N ALA A 60 -2.56 -5.85 -9.05
CA ALA A 60 -1.28 -5.79 -8.33
C ALA A 60 -1.45 -5.38 -6.85
N TRP A 61 -2.39 -4.48 -6.56
CA TRP A 61 -2.72 -4.05 -5.21
C TRP A 61 -3.27 -5.22 -4.40
N LYS A 62 -4.24 -5.97 -4.94
CA LYS A 62 -4.81 -7.15 -4.27
C LYS A 62 -3.74 -8.19 -3.94
N SER A 63 -2.85 -8.52 -4.88
CA SER A 63 -1.73 -9.43 -4.63
C SER A 63 -0.79 -8.91 -3.54
N PHE A 64 -0.51 -7.61 -3.52
CA PHE A 64 0.30 -7.01 -2.47
C PHE A 64 -0.39 -7.05 -1.09
N VAL A 65 -1.67 -6.69 -1.01
CA VAL A 65 -2.45 -6.69 0.23
C VAL A 65 -2.49 -8.09 0.82
N GLN A 66 -2.71 -9.13 0.01
CA GLN A 66 -2.74 -10.51 0.48
C GLN A 66 -1.45 -10.92 1.20
N VAL A 67 -0.27 -10.60 0.64
CA VAL A 67 1.03 -10.90 1.27
C VAL A 67 1.22 -10.11 2.58
N VAL A 68 0.73 -8.89 2.59
CA VAL A 68 0.85 -7.99 3.73
C VAL A 68 -0.07 -8.46 4.87
N THR A 69 -1.33 -8.77 4.58
CA THR A 69 -2.32 -9.24 5.57
C THR A 69 -1.92 -10.56 6.21
N THR A 70 -1.43 -11.53 5.43
CA THR A 70 -0.94 -12.81 5.98
C THR A 70 0.25 -12.62 6.90
N SER A 71 1.14 -11.68 6.58
CA SER A 71 2.32 -11.38 7.41
C SER A 71 1.94 -10.79 8.78
N TRP A 72 0.86 -10.00 8.87
CA TRP A 72 0.41 -9.41 10.15
C TRP A 72 -0.35 -10.40 11.03
N GLU A 73 -1.10 -11.34 10.44
CA GLU A 73 -1.84 -12.36 11.20
C GLU A 73 -0.89 -13.26 12.02
N HIS A 74 0.33 -13.48 11.52
CA HIS A 74 1.37 -14.21 12.25
C HIS A 74 2.03 -13.39 13.38
N GLU A 75 2.09 -12.05 13.30
CA GLU A 75 2.62 -11.22 14.40
C GLU A 75 1.62 -11.05 15.55
N GLY A 76 0.30 -11.13 15.28
CA GLY A 76 -0.75 -11.00 16.28
C GLY A 76 -1.02 -12.25 17.13
N SER A 77 -0.40 -13.39 16.79
CA SER A 77 -0.62 -14.68 17.46
C SER A 77 0.60 -15.20 18.24
N LYS A 78 1.31 -14.33 18.98
CA LYS A 78 2.12 -14.83 20.10
C LYS A 78 1.20 -15.07 21.30
N PRO A 79 0.99 -16.32 21.75
CA PRO A 79 0.29 -16.55 23.01
C PRO A 79 1.06 -15.82 24.12
N ARG A 80 0.33 -15.07 24.93
CA ARG A 80 0.82 -14.45 26.15
C ARG A 80 1.35 -15.58 27.04
N GLN A 81 2.66 -15.82 27.04
CA GLN A 81 3.30 -16.62 28.07
C GLN A 81 3.26 -15.79 29.35
N THR A 82 2.28 -16.09 30.19
CA THR A 82 2.30 -15.72 31.60
C THR A 82 3.38 -16.55 32.27
N HIS A 83 4.41 -15.90 32.78
CA HIS A 83 5.34 -16.45 33.76
C HIS A 83 5.22 -15.65 35.05
#